data_AF-A0A954ZJ62-F1
#
_entry.id   AF-A0A954ZJ62-F1
#
_cell.length_a   1.000
_cell.length_b   1.000
_cell.length_c   1.000
_cell.angle_alpha   90.00
_cell.angle_beta   90.00
_cell.angle_gamma   90.00
#
_symmetry.space_group_name_H-M   'P 1'
#
loop_
_entity.id
_entity.type
_entity.pdbx_description
1 polymer ?
#
loop_
_entity_poly.entity_id
_entity_poly.type
_entity_poly.pdbx_seq_one_letter_code
_entity_poly.pdbx_strand_id
1 'polypeptide(L)'
;MARILITSGPTRQYLDPVRYLTNASSGRMGASLAEAAIAVGHEVVVVSGPVDVAYPERCRVVPVISTEDMLEAAEAEFATCDGLIGVAAPCDYRPVRVEDQKISKTGDPLVLYLVETPDIVATLGAKKRVDQWVVGFALETEDHRFRAITKLQKKSCNFIVL
;
A
#
# COMPACT_ATOMS: atom_id res chain seq x y z
N MET A 1 12.21 -17.86 13.14
CA MET A 1 12.41 -16.45 12.77
C MET A 1 11.78 -16.25 11.42
N ALA A 2 11.08 -15.15 11.18
CA ALA A 2 10.33 -14.93 9.95
C ALA A 2 10.77 -13.65 9.26
N ARG A 3 10.59 -13.59 7.94
CA ARG A 3 10.79 -12.42 7.08
C ARG A 3 9.44 -11.83 6.70
N ILE A 4 9.18 -10.60 7.14
CA ILE A 4 7.87 -9.95 7.04
C ILE A 4 7.94 -8.78 6.06
N LEU A 5 7.04 -8.78 5.08
CA LEU A 5 6.80 -7.64 4.21
C LEU A 5 5.75 -6.72 4.85
N ILE A 6 6.03 -5.42 4.87
CA ILE A 6 5.09 -4.38 5.27
C ILE A 6 4.94 -3.40 4.10
N THR A 7 3.73 -3.21 3.59
CA THR A 7 3.46 -2.07 2.70
C THR A 7 3.07 -0.86 3.55
N SER A 8 3.63 0.32 3.30
CA SER A 8 3.40 1.51 4.11
C SER A 8 3.32 2.80 3.28
N GLY A 9 2.78 3.86 3.89
CA GLY A 9 2.64 5.17 3.25
C GLY A 9 1.52 5.24 2.20
N PRO A 10 1.30 6.42 1.61
CA PRO A 10 0.36 6.60 0.51
C PRO A 10 1.05 6.35 -0.84
N THR A 11 0.29 6.13 -1.91
CA THR A 11 0.82 6.22 -3.29
C THR A 11 0.43 7.57 -3.90
N ARG A 12 1.13 7.96 -4.97
CA ARG A 12 0.88 9.18 -5.73
C ARG A 12 0.57 8.83 -7.18
N GLN A 13 -0.62 9.22 -7.64
CA GLN A 13 -1.05 9.06 -9.02
C GLN A 13 -1.02 10.43 -9.72
N TYR A 14 0.01 10.66 -10.53
CA TYR A 14 0.29 11.98 -11.12
C TYR A 14 -0.73 12.39 -12.18
N LEU A 15 -1.15 13.64 -12.13
CA LEU A 15 -1.97 14.31 -13.14
C LEU A 15 -1.08 14.96 -14.21
N ASP A 16 0.03 15.55 -13.75
CA ASP A 16 1.06 16.23 -14.52
C ASP A 16 2.38 16.21 -13.70
N PRO A 17 3.51 16.81 -14.14
CA PRO A 17 4.77 16.73 -13.39
C PRO A 17 4.78 17.41 -12.00
N VAL A 18 3.70 18.10 -11.61
CA VAL A 18 3.62 18.92 -10.39
C VAL A 18 2.50 18.45 -9.46
N ARG A 19 1.42 17.90 -9.99
CA ARG A 19 0.22 17.51 -9.24
C ARG A 19 -0.02 16.01 -9.29
N TYR A 20 -0.54 15.48 -8.20
CA TYR A 20 -0.93 14.08 -8.06
C TYR A 20 -2.12 13.92 -7.13
N LEU A 21 -2.84 12.80 -7.28
CA LEU A 21 -3.79 12.27 -6.31
C LEU A 21 -3.02 11.44 -5.27
N THR A 22 -3.36 11.58 -3.99
CA THR A 22 -2.75 10.83 -2.88
C THR A 22 -3.75 10.64 -1.76
N ASN A 23 -3.53 9.63 -0.94
CA ASN A 23 -4.21 9.47 0.34
C ASN A 23 -3.41 10.13 1.47
N ALA A 24 -4.07 10.49 2.57
CA ALA A 24 -3.47 11.20 3.71
C ALA A 24 -2.80 10.24 4.73
N SER A 25 -2.05 9.25 4.25
CA SER A 25 -1.28 8.35 5.12
C SER A 25 0.02 9.01 5.57
N SER A 26 0.30 8.93 6.87
CA SER A 26 1.57 9.40 7.45
C SER A 26 2.66 8.34 7.51
N GLY A 27 2.35 7.08 7.15
CA GLY A 27 3.27 5.94 7.27
C GLY A 27 3.56 5.48 8.70
N ARG A 28 3.19 6.25 9.73
CA ARG A 28 3.52 5.97 11.14
C ARG A 28 3.18 4.56 11.60
N MET A 29 2.01 4.05 11.21
CA MET A 29 1.60 2.68 11.57
C MET A 29 2.57 1.64 11.01
N GLY A 30 3.02 1.78 9.77
CA GLY A 30 3.99 0.86 9.19
C GLY A 30 5.36 0.94 9.86
N ALA A 31 5.79 2.14 10.27
CA ALA A 31 7.02 2.32 11.04
C ALA A 31 6.96 1.63 12.41
N SER A 32 5.85 1.81 13.16
CA SER A 32 5.65 1.16 14.46
C SER A 32 5.54 -0.37 14.34
N LEU A 33 4.90 -0.87 13.28
CA LEU A 33 4.83 -2.32 13.02
C LEU A 33 6.20 -2.91 12.67
N ALA A 34 7.01 -2.19 11.89
CA ALA A 34 8.37 -2.60 11.58
C ALA A 34 9.23 -2.67 12.86
N GLU A 35 9.13 -1.65 13.71
CA GLU A 35 9.84 -1.62 14.99
C GLU A 35 9.45 -2.79 15.90
N ALA A 36 8.14 -3.05 16.05
CA ALA A 36 7.64 -4.15 16.86
C ALA A 36 8.09 -5.53 16.35
N ALA A 37 8.05 -5.75 15.03
CA ALA A 37 8.49 -7.01 14.42
C ALA A 37 10.00 -7.24 14.62
N ILE A 38 10.82 -6.19 14.47
CA ILE A 38 12.26 -6.26 14.70
C ILE A 38 12.58 -6.52 16.18
N ALA A 39 11.83 -5.91 17.10
CA ALA A 39 12.03 -6.07 18.54
C ALA A 39 11.87 -7.52 19.01
N VAL A 40 11.01 -8.30 18.34
CA VAL A 40 10.83 -9.74 18.60
C VAL A 40 11.69 -10.63 17.69
N GLY A 41 12.61 -10.04 16.93
CA GLY A 41 13.65 -10.74 16.18
C GLY A 41 13.31 -11.10 14.74
N HIS A 42 12.25 -10.57 14.14
CA HIS A 42 11.95 -10.80 12.72
C HIS A 42 12.82 -9.95 11.80
N GLU A 43 13.03 -10.45 10.57
CA GLU A 43 13.54 -9.64 9.47
C GLU A 43 12.37 -8.88 8.84
N VAL A 44 12.56 -7.60 8.53
CA VAL A 44 11.50 -6.74 7.98
C VAL A 44 11.96 -6.08 6.70
N VAL A 45 11.11 -6.17 5.67
CA VAL A 45 11.19 -5.33 4.47
C VAL A 45 9.96 -4.45 4.41
N VAL A 46 10.17 -3.16 4.14
CA VAL A 46 9.09 -2.17 4.02
C VAL A 46 9.07 -1.66 2.58
N VAL A 47 7.97 -1.89 1.87
CA VAL A 47 7.69 -1.19 0.61
C VAL A 47 6.92 0.08 0.97
N SER A 48 7.54 1.23 0.82
CA SER A 48 7.01 2.49 1.34
C SER A 48 6.77 3.50 0.23
N GLY A 49 5.55 4.03 0.19
CA GLY A 49 5.23 5.23 -0.57
C GLY A 49 5.73 6.51 0.10
N PRO A 50 5.53 7.69 -0.49
CA PRO A 50 6.18 8.92 -0.03
C PRO A 50 5.68 9.40 1.35
N VAL A 51 6.54 9.31 2.38
CA VAL A 51 6.28 9.75 3.76
C VAL A 51 7.54 10.30 4.42
N ASP A 52 7.36 11.17 5.42
CA ASP A 52 8.46 11.75 6.21
C ASP A 52 8.84 10.91 7.44
N VAL A 53 8.08 9.85 7.74
CA VAL A 53 8.37 9.00 8.91
C VAL A 53 9.66 8.20 8.67
N ALA A 54 10.52 8.16 9.69
CA ALA A 54 11.68 7.29 9.68
C ALA A 54 11.28 5.84 9.99
N TYR A 55 11.78 4.90 9.19
CA TYR A 55 11.71 3.47 9.50
C TYR A 55 12.94 3.05 10.31
N PRO A 56 12.87 1.95 11.10
CA PRO A 56 14.02 1.46 11.84
C PRO A 56 15.21 1.11 10.93
N GLU A 57 16.44 1.47 11.31
CA GLU A 57 17.65 1.21 10.50
C GLU A 57 17.86 -0.28 10.16
N ARG A 58 17.30 -1.17 10.97
CA ARG A 58 17.40 -2.63 10.81
C ARG A 58 16.42 -3.22 9.80
N CYS A 59 15.48 -2.45 9.23
CA CYS A 59 14.67 -2.93 8.11
C CYS A 59 15.24 -2.47 6.76
N ARG A 60 14.99 -3.27 5.72
CA ARG A 60 15.21 -2.84 4.33
C ARG A 60 14.01 -2.02 3.88
N VAL A 61 14.22 -0.81 3.38
CA VAL A 61 13.16 0.05 2.84
C VAL A 61 13.27 0.13 1.33
N VAL A 62 12.17 -0.16 0.63
CA VAL A 62 12.03 -0.06 -0.82
C VAL A 62 11.08 1.12 -1.12
N PRO A 63 11.61 2.28 -1.55
CA PRO A 63 10.79 3.44 -1.85
C PRO A 63 10.04 3.25 -3.19
N VAL A 64 8.77 3.63 -3.21
CA VAL A 64 7.89 3.57 -4.39
C VAL A 64 7.06 4.85 -4.50
N ILE A 65 6.52 5.12 -5.69
CA ILE A 65 5.73 6.32 -5.95
C ILE A 65 4.28 5.97 -6.25
N SER A 66 4.03 5.14 -7.27
CA SER A 66 2.69 4.81 -7.74
C SER A 66 2.12 3.54 -7.09
N THR A 67 0.82 3.28 -7.29
CA THR A 67 0.17 2.02 -6.87
C THR A 67 0.76 0.83 -7.62
N GLU A 68 1.10 1.02 -8.90
CA GLU A 68 1.76 0.03 -9.75
C GLU A 68 3.19 -0.27 -9.27
N ASP A 69 3.98 0.75 -8.94
CA ASP A 69 5.34 0.58 -8.39
C ASP A 69 5.28 -0.20 -7.07
N MET A 70 4.31 0.14 -6.20
CA MET A 70 4.11 -0.53 -4.93
C MET A 70 3.71 -1.99 -5.13
N LEU A 71 2.85 -2.28 -6.10
CA LEU A 71 2.48 -3.65 -6.45
C LEU A 71 3.70 -4.44 -6.93
N GLU A 72 4.45 -3.92 -7.90
CA GLU A 72 5.61 -4.60 -8.47
C GLU A 72 6.67 -4.90 -7.39
N ALA A 73 7.01 -3.90 -6.58
CA ALA A 73 7.96 -4.07 -5.48
C ALA A 73 7.44 -5.05 -4.43
N ALA A 74 6.16 -4.98 -4.07
CA ALA A 74 5.57 -5.88 -3.09
C ALA A 74 5.51 -7.32 -3.60
N GLU A 75 5.22 -7.56 -4.89
CA GLU A 75 5.28 -8.90 -5.48
C GLU A 75 6.69 -9.49 -5.44
N ALA A 76 7.69 -8.69 -5.82
CA ALA A 76 9.08 -9.11 -5.80
C ALA A 76 9.56 -9.49 -4.39
N GLU A 77 9.24 -8.67 -3.37
CA GLU A 77 9.62 -8.95 -1.99
C GLU A 77 8.81 -10.10 -1.38
N PHE A 78 7.49 -10.13 -1.62
CA PHE A 78 6.59 -11.11 -1.01
C PHE A 78 6.95 -12.53 -1.40
N ALA A 79 7.47 -12.76 -2.61
CA ALA A 79 7.94 -14.07 -3.06
C ALA A 79 8.94 -14.73 -2.08
N THR A 80 9.70 -13.92 -1.33
CA THR A 80 10.75 -14.38 -0.42
C THR A 80 10.45 -14.11 1.06
N CYS A 81 9.23 -13.65 1.37
CA CYS A 81 8.76 -13.41 2.73
C CYS A 81 7.84 -14.55 3.22
N ASP A 82 7.70 -14.67 4.53
CA ASP A 82 6.74 -15.59 5.17
C ASP A 82 5.35 -14.96 5.30
N GLY A 83 5.26 -13.62 5.26
CA GLY A 83 3.97 -12.95 5.31
C GLY A 83 3.98 -11.47 4.98
N LEU A 84 2.78 -10.93 4.81
CA LEU A 84 2.50 -9.55 4.45
C LEU A 84 1.62 -8.88 5.50
N ILE A 85 2.00 -7.67 5.91
CA ILE A 85 1.14 -6.72 6.62
C ILE A 85 0.81 -5.55 5.70
N GLY A 86 -0.40 -5.56 5.14
CA GLY A 86 -0.89 -4.56 4.20
C GLY A 86 -1.47 -3.33 4.89
N VAL A 87 -0.62 -2.36 5.24
CA VAL A 87 -1.01 -1.13 5.96
C VAL A 87 -0.75 0.17 5.18
N ALA A 88 -0.43 0.05 3.89
CA ALA A 88 -0.33 1.19 2.99
C ALA A 88 -1.72 1.79 2.73
N ALA A 89 -1.75 3.01 2.20
CA ALA A 89 -2.95 3.63 1.67
C ALA A 89 -2.80 3.92 0.16
N PRO A 90 -2.78 2.89 -0.70
CA PRO A 90 -2.70 3.11 -2.14
C PRO A 90 -3.93 3.88 -2.63
N CYS A 91 -3.76 4.76 -3.62
CA CYS A 91 -4.87 5.34 -4.36
C CYS A 91 -5.62 4.21 -5.08
N ASP A 92 -6.95 4.20 -4.98
CA ASP A 92 -7.84 3.26 -5.67
C ASP A 92 -8.06 3.62 -7.16
N TYR A 93 -7.74 4.86 -7.53
CA TYR A 93 -7.92 5.40 -8.87
C TYR A 93 -6.68 6.15 -9.35
N ARG A 94 -6.45 6.10 -10.66
CA ARG A 94 -5.42 6.88 -11.36
C ARG A 94 -6.00 7.58 -12.60
N PRO A 95 -5.38 8.65 -13.08
CA PRO A 95 -5.78 9.29 -14.33
C PRO A 95 -5.65 8.35 -15.53
N VAL A 96 -6.62 8.45 -16.44
CA VAL A 96 -6.54 7.78 -17.76
C VAL A 96 -5.35 8.31 -18.56
N ARG A 97 -5.06 9.61 -18.44
CA ARG A 97 -3.95 10.29 -19.09
C ARG A 97 -3.22 11.18 -18.09
N VAL A 98 -1.90 11.09 -18.10
CA VAL A 98 -1.00 12.00 -17.40
C VAL A 98 -0.51 13.01 -18.42
N GLU A 99 -0.55 14.30 -18.09
CA GLU A 99 -0.05 15.35 -18.97
C GLU A 99 1.48 15.51 -18.80
N ASP A 100 2.21 15.68 -19.91
CA ASP A 100 3.67 15.86 -19.86
C ASP A 100 4.08 17.24 -19.34
N GLN A 101 3.13 18.18 -19.31
CA GLN A 101 3.33 19.55 -18.85
C GLN A 101 2.30 19.91 -17.79
N LYS A 102 2.68 20.86 -16.92
CA LYS A 102 1.77 21.40 -15.90
C LYS A 102 0.50 21.93 -16.56
N ILE A 103 -0.66 21.38 -16.19
CA ILE A 103 -1.95 21.81 -16.75
C ILE A 103 -2.19 23.29 -16.38
N SER A 104 -2.28 24.14 -17.40
CA SER A 104 -2.50 25.58 -17.22
C SER A 104 -3.88 25.86 -16.62
N LYS A 105 -3.99 26.95 -15.85
CA LYS A 105 -5.29 27.47 -15.43
C LYS A 105 -5.98 28.09 -16.64
N THR A 106 -7.18 27.63 -16.96
CA THR A 106 -7.98 28.13 -18.09
C THR A 106 -9.13 29.03 -17.66
N GLY A 107 -9.51 29.00 -16.37
CA GLY A 107 -10.72 29.66 -15.85
C GLY A 107 -11.94 28.72 -15.79
N ASP A 108 -11.85 27.57 -16.45
CA ASP A 108 -12.88 26.53 -16.45
C ASP A 108 -12.58 25.42 -15.42
N PRO A 109 -13.59 24.62 -15.04
CA PRO A 109 -13.38 23.43 -14.24
C PRO A 109 -12.40 22.44 -14.90
N LEU A 110 -11.49 21.88 -14.10
CA LEU A 110 -10.65 20.76 -14.53
C LEU A 110 -11.44 19.45 -14.41
N VAL A 111 -11.68 18.77 -15.53
CA VAL A 111 -12.33 17.45 -15.56
C VAL A 111 -11.25 16.38 -15.67
N LEU A 112 -11.27 15.41 -14.76
CA LEU A 112 -10.37 14.26 -14.75
C LEU A 112 -11.14 12.97 -15.01
N TYR A 113 -10.67 12.18 -15.96
CA TYR A 113 -11.14 10.81 -16.18
C TYR A 113 -10.21 9.86 -15.45
N LEU A 114 -10.79 9.06 -14.56
CA LEU A 114 -10.05 8.14 -13.69
C LEU A 114 -10.41 6.68 -13.99
N VAL A 115 -9.44 5.79 -13.79
CA VAL A 115 -9.59 4.34 -13.88
C VAL A 115 -9.06 3.69 -12.61
N GLU A 116 -9.60 2.54 -12.25
CA GLU A 116 -9.17 1.81 -11.05
C GLU A 116 -7.71 1.36 -11.16
N THR A 117 -6.99 1.44 -10.05
CA THR A 117 -5.66 0.85 -9.88
C THR A 117 -5.77 -0.61 -9.42
N PRO A 118 -4.74 -1.43 -9.58
CA PRO A 118 -4.76 -2.79 -9.04
C PRO A 118 -4.83 -2.82 -7.50
N ASP A 119 -5.56 -3.80 -6.95
CA ASP A 119 -5.62 -4.04 -5.50
C ASP A 119 -4.42 -4.88 -5.06
N ILE A 120 -3.46 -4.24 -4.39
CA ILE A 120 -2.19 -4.84 -3.98
C ILE A 120 -2.41 -6.06 -3.07
N VAL A 121 -3.20 -5.90 -2.01
CA VAL A 121 -3.42 -6.96 -1.01
C VAL A 121 -4.21 -8.11 -1.63
N ALA A 122 -5.21 -7.83 -2.47
CA ALA A 122 -5.94 -8.88 -3.16
C ALA A 122 -5.04 -9.65 -4.14
N THR A 123 -4.17 -8.96 -4.88
CA THR A 123 -3.25 -9.56 -5.84
C THR A 123 -2.24 -10.48 -5.15
N LEU A 124 -1.63 -10.02 -4.05
CA LEU A 124 -0.70 -10.82 -3.26
C LEU A 124 -1.41 -11.97 -2.54
N GLY A 125 -2.62 -11.73 -2.00
CA GLY A 125 -3.44 -12.75 -1.37
C GLY A 125 -3.84 -13.89 -2.32
N ALA A 126 -4.13 -13.58 -3.58
CA ALA A 126 -4.43 -14.58 -4.60
C ALA A 126 -3.20 -15.38 -5.05
N LYS A 127 -1.99 -14.78 -4.98
CA LYS A 127 -0.72 -15.41 -5.35
C LYS A 127 0.03 -16.05 -4.18
N LYS A 128 -0.48 -15.93 -2.95
CA LYS A 128 0.23 -16.41 -1.75
C LYS A 128 0.40 -17.93 -1.78
N ARG A 129 1.57 -18.40 -1.37
CA ARG A 129 1.81 -19.83 -1.15
C ARG A 129 1.07 -20.31 0.10
N VAL A 130 0.95 -21.63 0.23
CA VAL A 130 0.25 -22.27 1.37
C VAL A 130 0.89 -21.94 2.73
N ASP A 131 2.20 -21.73 2.76
CA ASP A 131 3.00 -21.38 3.94
C ASP A 131 3.00 -19.88 4.26
N GLN A 132 2.44 -19.04 3.37
CA GLN A 132 2.43 -17.59 3.54
C GLN A 132 1.14 -17.07 4.15
N TRP A 133 1.25 -15.98 4.91
CA TRP A 133 0.10 -15.30 5.50
C TRP A 133 -0.03 -13.85 5.03
N VAL A 134 -1.27 -13.36 5.01
CA VAL A 134 -1.60 -11.97 4.66
C VAL A 134 -2.49 -11.36 5.74
N VAL A 135 -2.09 -10.19 6.25
CA VAL A 135 -2.87 -9.33 7.14
C VAL A 135 -3.29 -8.10 6.36
N GLY A 136 -4.59 -7.86 6.25
CA GLY A 136 -5.14 -6.62 5.70
C GLY A 136 -5.54 -5.62 6.78
N PHE A 137 -5.59 -4.34 6.44
CA PHE A 137 -6.21 -3.29 7.24
C PHE A 137 -7.50 -2.80 6.58
N ALA A 138 -8.52 -2.52 7.38
CA ALA A 138 -9.79 -1.99 6.90
C ALA A 138 -10.24 -0.83 7.78
N LEU A 139 -9.97 0.40 7.32
CA LEU A 139 -10.51 1.61 7.93
C LEU A 139 -11.93 1.85 7.38
N GLU A 140 -12.94 1.20 7.98
CA GLU A 140 -14.35 1.36 7.60
C GLU A 140 -15.05 2.38 8.48
N THR A 141 -15.81 3.30 7.88
CA THR A 141 -16.59 4.31 8.60
C THR A 141 -17.97 3.80 9.03
N GLU A 142 -18.49 2.73 8.42
CA GLU A 142 -19.84 2.19 8.64
C GLU A 142 -19.87 0.65 8.54
N ASP A 143 -20.66 0.00 9.41
CA ASP A 143 -20.80 -1.47 9.56
C ASP A 143 -19.48 -2.26 9.40
N HIS A 144 -18.55 -1.94 10.30
CA HIS A 144 -17.16 -2.38 10.31
C HIS A 144 -16.99 -3.91 10.26
N ARG A 145 -17.84 -4.70 10.95
CA ARG A 145 -17.64 -6.16 11.04
C ARG A 145 -18.00 -6.89 9.75
N PHE A 146 -19.16 -6.62 9.16
CA PHE A 146 -19.59 -7.33 7.95
C PHE A 146 -18.66 -7.00 6.76
N ARG A 147 -18.29 -5.72 6.61
CA ARG A 147 -17.37 -5.29 5.56
C ARG A 147 -15.97 -5.86 5.74
N ALA A 148 -15.49 -5.97 6.98
CA ALA A 148 -14.21 -6.61 7.26
C ALA A 148 -14.16 -8.08 6.83
N ILE A 149 -15.19 -8.86 7.15
CA ILE A 149 -15.27 -10.28 6.75
C ILE A 149 -15.30 -10.40 5.22
N THR A 150 -16.10 -9.57 4.56
CA THR A 150 -16.19 -9.54 3.09
C THR A 150 -14.82 -9.20 2.47
N LYS A 151 -14.12 -8.19 3.00
CA LYS A 151 -12.76 -7.82 2.57
C LYS A 151 -11.75 -8.95 2.81
N LEU A 152 -11.80 -9.61 3.97
CA LEU A 152 -10.92 -10.72 4.30
C LEU A 152 -11.04 -11.84 3.27
N GLN A 153 -12.26 -12.22 2.91
CA GLN A 153 -12.52 -13.26 1.90
C GLN A 153 -12.08 -12.82 0.50
N LYS A 154 -12.52 -11.63 0.06
CA LYS A 154 -12.21 -11.10 -1.28
C LYS A 154 -10.71 -10.97 -1.51
N LYS A 155 -9.94 -10.60 -0.48
CA LYS A 155 -8.50 -10.39 -0.56
C LYS A 155 -7.68 -11.61 -0.15
N SER A 156 -8.34 -12.73 0.14
CA SER A 156 -7.69 -13.96 0.63
C SER A 156 -6.77 -13.71 1.85
N CYS A 157 -7.15 -12.79 2.73
CA CYS A 157 -6.39 -12.50 3.94
C CYS A 157 -6.56 -13.62 4.98
N ASN A 158 -5.52 -13.86 5.77
CA ASN A 158 -5.59 -14.70 6.96
C ASN A 158 -6.16 -13.90 8.14
N PHE A 159 -5.85 -12.61 8.21
CA PHE A 159 -6.33 -11.71 9.25
C PHE A 159 -6.74 -10.36 8.67
N ILE A 160 -7.65 -9.67 9.35
CA ILE A 160 -7.99 -8.29 9.06
C ILE A 160 -8.02 -7.47 10.34
N VAL A 161 -7.37 -6.31 10.32
CA VAL A 161 -7.35 -5.34 11.42
C VAL A 161 -8.35 -4.23 11.10
N LEU A 162 -9.25 -3.95 12.04
CA LEU A 162 -10.26 -2.89 11.98
C LEU A 162 -9.78 -1.62 12.68
#